data_AF-A0A7S2SU01-F1
#
_entry.id   AF-A0A7S2SU01-F1
#
_cell.length_a   1.000
_cell.length_b   1.000
_cell.length_c   1.000
_cell.angle_alpha   90.00
_cell.angle_beta   90.00
_cell.angle_gamma   90.00
#
_symmetry.space_group_name_H-M   'P 1'
#
loop_
_entity.id
_entity.type
_entity.pdbx_description
1 polymer ?
#
loop_
_entity_poly.entity_id
_entity_poly.type
_entity_poly.pdbx_seq_one_letter_code
_entity_poly.pdbx_strand_id
1 'polypeptide(L)'
;GAFTPMRRLGRVTVRMDAGQTAVKRNENFAKLQSGYLFPEIARRRNAFLEENPDANIISLGIGDTTQPIPDHILNGLRGSVEELGVKETYNGYGAEQGKAMLREKNR
;
A
#
# COMPACT_ATOMS: atom_id res chain seq x y z
N GLY A 1 60.14 26.23 12.60
CA GLY A 1 59.14 26.04 11.54
C GLY A 1 57.77 26.11 12.17
N ALA A 2 56.99 27.15 11.87
CA ALA A 2 55.70 27.42 12.50
C ALA A 2 54.61 26.48 11.95
N PHE A 3 53.88 25.85 12.86
CA PHE A 3 52.78 24.92 12.57
C PHE A 3 51.50 25.72 12.32
N THR A 4 50.97 25.68 11.10
CA THR A 4 49.74 26.38 10.70
C THR A 4 48.51 25.63 11.20
N PRO A 5 47.53 26.26 11.88
CA PRO A 5 46.34 25.56 12.34
C PRO A 5 45.35 25.35 11.18
N MET A 6 44.95 24.10 10.98
CA MET A 6 43.97 23.65 9.99
C MET A 6 42.59 24.24 10.33
N ARG A 7 42.03 25.05 9.43
CA ARG A 7 40.69 25.65 9.59
C ARG A 7 39.63 24.55 9.68
N ARG A 8 38.80 24.65 10.73
CA ARG A 8 37.63 23.81 10.99
C ARG A 8 36.67 23.93 9.79
N LEU A 9 36.49 22.84 9.02
CA LEU A 9 35.50 22.76 7.95
C LEU A 9 34.10 22.92 8.56
N GLY A 10 33.39 23.94 8.12
CA GLY A 10 32.02 24.22 8.53
C GLY A 10 31.09 23.06 8.22
N ARG A 11 30.24 22.72 9.18
CA ARG A 11 29.16 21.74 9.06
C ARG A 11 28.21 22.23 7.95
N VAL A 12 28.23 21.57 6.80
CA VAL A 12 27.29 21.83 5.70
C VAL A 12 25.91 21.36 6.15
N THR A 13 25.05 22.30 6.52
CA THR A 13 23.62 22.05 6.66
C THR A 13 23.01 22.01 5.26
N VAL A 14 22.66 20.82 4.78
CA VAL A 14 21.87 20.64 3.56
C VAL A 14 20.45 21.15 3.87
N ARG A 15 20.04 22.26 3.25
CA ARG A 15 18.65 22.67 3.20
C ARG A 15 17.93 21.75 2.22
N MET A 16 16.93 21.01 2.69
CA MET A 16 16.00 20.32 1.80
C MET A 16 14.94 21.33 1.36
N ASP A 17 15.18 21.98 0.23
CA ASP A 17 14.14 22.76 -0.44
C ASP A 17 13.17 21.78 -1.10
N ALA A 18 11.88 21.88 -0.78
CA ALA A 18 10.83 21.07 -1.39
C ALA A 18 10.77 21.38 -2.89
N GLY A 19 11.40 20.53 -3.71
CA GLY A 19 11.48 20.72 -5.16
C GLY A 19 10.12 20.59 -5.82
N GLN A 20 9.67 21.65 -6.49
CA GLN A 20 8.52 21.61 -7.39
C GLN A 20 8.97 21.06 -8.75
N THR A 21 8.24 20.10 -9.31
CA THR A 21 8.54 19.54 -10.64
C THR A 21 7.91 20.39 -11.75
N ALA A 22 8.49 20.34 -12.95
CA ALA A 22 7.94 21.02 -14.14
C ALA A 22 6.72 20.28 -14.75
N VAL A 23 6.22 19.24 -14.09
CA VAL A 23 5.11 18.42 -14.58
C VAL A 23 3.79 19.11 -14.24
N LYS A 24 3.01 19.47 -15.25
CA LYS A 24 1.67 20.02 -15.05
C LYS A 24 0.74 18.96 -14.45
N ARG A 25 -0.03 19.35 -13.43
CA ARG A 25 -1.07 18.50 -12.83
C ARG A 25 -2.12 18.16 -13.88
N ASN A 26 -2.55 16.90 -13.94
CA ASN A 26 -3.65 16.49 -14.80
C ASN A 26 -4.97 17.13 -14.32
N GLU A 27 -5.60 17.92 -15.19
CA GLU A 27 -6.81 18.70 -14.90
C GLU A 27 -8.00 17.84 -14.47
N ASN A 28 -8.05 16.56 -14.89
CA ASN A 28 -9.12 15.65 -14.49
C ASN A 28 -9.10 15.35 -12.99
N PHE A 29 -7.94 15.42 -12.32
CA PHE A 29 -7.87 15.28 -10.85
C PHE A 29 -8.52 16.46 -10.11
N ALA A 30 -8.64 17.63 -10.74
CA ALA A 30 -9.32 18.78 -10.13
C ALA A 30 -10.86 18.66 -10.22
N LYS A 31 -11.38 17.80 -11.11
CA LYS A 31 -12.81 17.53 -11.29
C LYS A 31 -13.34 16.48 -10.31
N LEU A 32 -12.47 15.70 -9.67
CA LEU A 32 -12.85 14.75 -8.64
C LEU A 32 -13.33 15.53 -7.40
N GLN A 33 -14.60 15.37 -7.02
CA GLN A 33 -15.07 15.92 -5.77
C GLN A 33 -14.36 15.23 -4.60
N SER A 34 -13.75 16.01 -3.71
CA SER A 34 -13.08 15.48 -2.52
C SER A 34 -14.13 15.00 -1.53
N GLY A 35 -14.34 13.70 -1.52
CA GLY A 35 -15.33 13.08 -0.64
C GLY A 35 -15.54 11.63 -1.00
N TYR A 36 -14.47 10.85 -1.08
CA TYR A 36 -14.63 9.41 -1.06
C TYR A 36 -15.26 9.07 0.30
N LEU A 37 -16.47 8.51 0.26
CA LEU A 37 -17.29 8.18 1.41
C LEU A 37 -16.50 7.36 2.46
N PHE A 38 -15.61 6.48 2.02
CA PHE A 38 -14.88 5.57 2.90
C PHE A 38 -13.73 6.24 3.69
N PRO A 39 -12.82 7.05 3.08
CA PRO A 39 -11.85 7.86 3.80
C PRO A 39 -12.45 8.78 4.88
N GLU A 40 -13.59 9.41 4.61
CA GLU A 40 -14.21 10.31 5.60
C GLU A 40 -14.81 9.52 6.78
N ILE A 41 -15.41 8.35 6.53
CA ILE A 41 -15.88 7.45 7.60
C ILE A 41 -14.71 6.95 8.45
N ALA A 42 -13.59 6.57 7.83
CA ALA A 42 -12.38 6.17 8.54
C ALA A 42 -11.81 7.31 9.41
N ARG A 43 -11.76 8.53 8.88
CA ARG A 43 -11.31 9.73 9.62
C ARG A 43 -12.17 9.98 10.86
N ARG A 44 -13.50 9.93 10.72
CA ARG A 44 -14.44 10.14 11.84
C ARG A 44 -14.35 9.05 12.89
N ARG A 45 -14.23 7.78 12.48
CA ARG A 45 -14.05 6.65 13.41
C ARG A 45 -12.77 6.83 14.23
N ASN A 46 -11.66 7.19 13.60
CA ASN A 46 -10.39 7.33 14.30
C ASN A 46 -10.41 8.50 15.30
N ALA A 47 -10.98 9.65 14.92
CA ALA A 47 -11.16 10.77 15.84
C ALA A 47 -12.01 10.39 17.06
N PHE A 48 -13.09 9.62 16.86
CA PHE A 48 -13.92 9.15 17.96
C PHE A 48 -13.20 8.17 18.90
N LEU A 49 -12.31 7.31 18.38
CA LEU A 49 -11.47 6.42 19.20
C LEU A 49 -10.43 7.18 20.02
N GLU A 50 -9.85 8.25 19.47
CA GLU A 50 -8.92 9.13 20.20
C GLU A 50 -9.61 9.85 21.36
N GLU A 51 -10.85 10.28 21.16
CA GLU A 51 -11.66 10.96 22.18
C GLU A 51 -12.26 10.00 23.21
N ASN A 52 -12.43 8.71 22.88
CA ASN A 52 -13.08 7.71 23.72
C ASN A 52 -12.26 6.40 23.76
N PRO A 53 -11.12 6.38 24.47
CA PRO A 53 -10.21 5.23 24.49
C PRO A 53 -10.83 3.96 25.11
N ASP A 54 -11.85 4.11 25.96
CA ASP A 54 -12.56 2.99 26.60
C ASP A 54 -13.77 2.49 25.77
N ALA A 55 -14.07 3.11 24.62
CA ALA A 55 -15.22 2.75 23.81
C ALA A 55 -14.95 1.51 22.92
N ASN A 56 -15.70 0.44 23.15
CA ASN A 56 -15.70 -0.73 22.27
C ASN A 56 -16.56 -0.49 21.02
N ILE A 57 -15.93 -0.03 19.93
CA ILE A 57 -16.61 0.22 18.66
C ILE A 57 -16.89 -1.08 17.91
N ILE A 58 -18.16 -1.32 17.58
CA ILE A 58 -18.58 -2.36 16.63
C ILE A 58 -18.69 -1.71 15.24
N SER A 59 -17.75 -2.04 14.34
CA SER A 59 -17.73 -1.46 12.99
C SER A 59 -18.60 -2.29 12.03
N LEU A 60 -19.76 -1.74 11.66
CA LEU A 60 -20.66 -2.30 10.63
C LEU A 60 -20.68 -1.46 9.34
N GLY A 61 -19.75 -0.50 9.22
CA GLY A 61 -19.74 0.49 8.14
C GLY A 61 -18.97 0.04 6.90
N ILE A 62 -17.64 -0.07 7.03
CA ILE A 62 -16.78 -0.53 5.93
C ILE A 62 -16.74 -2.06 6.03
N GLY A 63 -17.23 -2.74 4.99
CA GLY A 63 -17.31 -4.20 4.91
C GLY A 63 -15.95 -4.87 4.74
N ASP A 64 -15.05 -4.65 5.70
CA ASP A 64 -13.79 -5.36 5.80
C ASP A 64 -14.03 -6.82 6.22
N THR A 65 -13.18 -7.73 5.75
CA THR A 65 -13.37 -9.16 5.98
C THR A 65 -13.14 -9.50 7.44
N THR A 66 -14.14 -10.09 8.09
CA THR A 66 -14.09 -10.45 9.52
C THR A 66 -13.70 -11.91 9.76
N GLN A 67 -13.55 -12.72 8.71
CA GLN A 67 -13.33 -14.16 8.79
C GLN A 67 -12.03 -14.56 8.07
N PRO A 68 -11.32 -15.59 8.56
CA PRO A 68 -10.13 -16.10 7.91
C PRO A 68 -10.46 -16.77 6.58
N ILE A 69 -9.46 -16.81 5.70
CA ILE A 69 -9.56 -17.55 4.42
C ILE A 69 -9.72 -19.04 4.72
N PRO A 70 -10.70 -19.74 4.11
CA PRO A 70 -10.85 -21.19 4.28
C PRO A 70 -9.59 -21.98 3.93
N ASP A 71 -9.29 -23.02 4.72
CA ASP A 71 -8.07 -23.83 4.58
C ASP A 71 -7.87 -24.40 3.18
N HIS A 72 -8.95 -24.79 2.50
CA HIS A 72 -8.87 -25.31 1.14
C HIS A 72 -8.27 -24.28 0.17
N ILE A 73 -8.66 -23.01 0.29
CA ILE A 73 -8.15 -21.92 -0.53
C ILE A 73 -6.71 -21.59 -0.13
N LEU A 74 -6.44 -21.51 1.18
CA LEU A 74 -5.11 -21.23 1.70
C LEU A 74 -4.07 -22.27 1.25
N ASN A 75 -4.43 -23.55 1.26
CA ASN A 75 -3.55 -24.63 0.81
C ASN A 75 -3.28 -24.56 -0.69
N GLY A 76 -4.29 -24.22 -1.51
CA GLY A 76 -4.09 -24.00 -2.94
C GLY A 76 -3.14 -22.84 -3.25
N LEU A 77 -3.22 -21.76 -2.46
CA LEU A 77 -2.30 -20.62 -2.58
C LEU A 77 -0.87 -21.01 -2.17
N ARG A 78 -0.70 -21.74 -1.08
CA ARG A 78 0.61 -22.22 -0.62
C ARG A 78 1.29 -23.10 -1.66
N GLY A 79 0.58 -24.10 -2.19
CA GLY A 79 1.13 -24.96 -3.24
C GLY A 79 1.54 -24.18 -4.49
N SER A 80 0.74 -23.19 -4.90
CA SER A 80 1.10 -22.33 -6.04
C SER A 80 2.39 -21.52 -5.79
N VAL A 81 2.65 -21.09 -4.55
CA VAL A 81 3.88 -20.38 -4.20
C VAL A 81 5.07 -21.33 -4.18
N GLU A 82 4.90 -22.55 -3.68
CA GLU A 82 5.93 -23.59 -3.69
C GLU A 82 6.34 -23.96 -5.13
N GLU A 83 5.38 -24.08 -6.05
CA GLU A 83 5.62 -24.32 -7.48
C GLU A 83 6.47 -23.24 -8.14
N LEU A 84 6.40 -21.98 -7.68
CA LEU A 84 7.22 -20.89 -8.18
C LEU A 84 8.69 -20.98 -7.72
N GLY A 85 8.98 -21.74 -6.66
CA GLY A 85 10.33 -21.97 -6.15
C GLY A 85 11.10 -23.09 -6.86
N VAL A 86 10.41 -23.90 -7.66
CA VAL A 86 10.98 -25.06 -8.35
C VAL A 86 11.08 -24.76 -9.85
N LYS A 87 12.27 -24.95 -10.43
CA LYS A 87 12.59 -24.53 -11.80
C LYS A 87 11.69 -25.22 -12.84
N GLU A 88 11.35 -26.47 -12.59
CA GLU A 88 10.57 -27.34 -13.47
C GLU A 88 9.08 -26.95 -13.51
N THR A 89 8.55 -26.41 -12.42
CA THR A 89 7.15 -25.99 -12.30
C THR A 89 6.96 -24.47 -12.37
N TYR A 90 8.06 -23.71 -12.40
CA TYR A 90 8.02 -22.27 -12.50
C TYR A 90 7.36 -21.82 -13.80
N ASN A 91 6.38 -20.94 -13.66
CA ASN A 91 5.70 -20.28 -14.78
C ASN A 91 5.83 -18.77 -14.62
N GLY A 92 6.32 -18.09 -15.66
CA GLY A 92 6.45 -16.64 -15.71
C GLY A 92 5.11 -15.94 -16.02
N TYR A 93 5.14 -14.89 -16.85
CA TYR A 93 3.92 -14.22 -17.26
C TYR A 93 2.94 -15.19 -17.93
N GLY A 94 1.72 -15.24 -17.39
CA GLY A 94 0.60 -15.95 -18.00
C GLY A 94 -0.12 -15.09 -19.02
N ALA A 95 -1.19 -15.63 -19.61
CA ALA A 95 -2.09 -14.84 -20.45
C ALA A 95 -2.68 -13.67 -19.65
N GLU A 96 -2.80 -12.48 -20.28
CA GLU A 96 -3.31 -11.26 -19.63
C GLU A 96 -4.72 -11.42 -19.05
N GLN A 97 -5.51 -12.33 -19.63
CA GLN A 97 -6.87 -12.62 -19.20
C GLN A 97 -6.94 -13.57 -17.99
N GLY A 98 -5.81 -14.04 -17.47
CA GLY A 98 -5.71 -15.03 -16.39
C GLY A 98 -5.65 -16.48 -16.88
N LYS A 99 -5.44 -17.41 -15.94
CA LYS A 99 -5.31 -18.86 -16.22
C LYS A 99 -6.62 -19.40 -16.83
N ALA A 100 -6.52 -20.11 -17.96
CA ALA A 100 -7.67 -20.65 -18.69
C ALA A 100 -8.60 -21.50 -17.81
N MET A 101 -8.03 -22.39 -17.00
CA MET A 101 -8.78 -23.24 -16.04
C MET A 101 -9.66 -22.44 -15.06
N LEU A 102 -9.21 -21.26 -14.61
CA LEU A 102 -10.00 -20.42 -13.69
C LEU A 102 -11.16 -19.72 -14.42
N ARG A 103 -10.97 -19.40 -15.70
CA ARG A 103 -12.00 -18.75 -16.51
C ARG A 103 -13.12 -19.71 -16.88
N GLU A 104 -12.76 -20.96 -17.20
CA GLU A 104 -13.72 -22.00 -17.54
C GLU A 104 -14.57 -22.43 -16.34
N LYS A 105 -14.00 -22.43 -15.13
CA LYS A 105 -14.71 -22.79 -13.89
C LYS A 105 -15.72 -21.74 -13.42
N ASN A 106 -15.56 -20.48 -13.85
CA ASN A 106 -16.41 -19.35 -13.46
C ASN A 106 -17.49 -19.02 -14.51
N ARG A 107 -17.65 -19.88 -15.52
CA ARG A 107 -18.70 -19.79 -16.53
C ARG A 107 -19.81 -20.79 -16.24
#